data_AF-X2B8U2-F1
#
_entry.id   AF-X2B8U2-F1
#
_cell.length_a   1.000
_cell.length_b   1.000
_cell.length_c   1.000
_cell.angle_alpha   90.00
_cell.angle_beta   90.00
_cell.angle_gamma   90.00
#
_symmetry.space_group_name_H-M   'P 1'
#
loop_
_entity.id
_entity.type
_entity.pdbx_description
1 polymer ?
#
loop_
_entity_poly.entity_id
_entity_poly.type
_entity_poly.pdbx_seq_one_letter_code
_entity_poly.pdbx_strand_id
1 'polypeptide(L)' 'VLYIPLITIYQRMFQLGQWPSSWKHSAACPIFKKKDPAEYINYRLISLIDVPSKMLETQIALDMT' A
#
# COMPACT_ATOMS: atom_id res chain seq x y z
N VAL A 1 1.03 13.08 -14.87
CA VAL A 1 0.18 14.16 -14.29
C VAL A 1 0.27 14.22 -12.77
N LEU A 2 0.15 13.10 -12.04
CA LEU A 2 0.15 13.13 -10.56
C LEU A 2 1.53 13.12 -9.88
N TYR A 3 2.63 13.06 -10.64
CA TYR A 3 3.99 12.95 -10.10
C TYR A 3 4.39 14.15 -9.22
N ILE A 4 4.25 15.38 -9.76
CA ILE A 4 4.61 16.62 -9.06
C ILE A 4 3.84 16.77 -7.73
N PRO A 5 2.49 16.71 -7.70
CA PRO A 5 1.77 16.88 -6.43
C PRO A 5 2.08 15.77 -5.40
N LEU A 6 2.27 14.52 -5.83
CA LEU A 6 2.60 13.43 -4.91
C LEU A 6 3.97 13.62 -4.26
N ILE A 7 4.99 14.01 -5.02
CA ILE A 7 6.32 14.28 -4.47
C ILE A 7 6.30 15.45 -3.50
N THR A 8 5.60 16.53 -3.84
CA THR A 8 5.46 17.68 -2.94
C THR A 8 4.82 17.27 -1.60
N ILE A 9 3.81 16.39 -1.64
CA ILE A 9 3.19 15.83 -0.43
C ILE A 9 4.19 14.98 0.35
N TYR A 10 4.90 14.05 -0.29
CA TYR A 10 5.87 13.18 0.39
C TYR A 10 7.00 13.98 1.05
N GLN A 11 7.55 14.98 0.37
CA GLN A 11 8.57 15.86 0.92
C GLN A 11 8.08 16.57 2.18
N ARG A 12 6.86 17.11 2.17
CA ARG A 12 6.25 17.73 3.36
C ARG A 12 6.02 16.71 4.47
N MET A 13 5.57 15.50 4.15
CA MET A 13 5.39 14.43 5.14
C MET A 13 6.69 14.09 5.86
N PHE A 14 7.81 13.96 5.13
CA PHE A 14 9.12 13.75 5.73
C PHE A 14 9.61 14.93 6.58
N GLN A 15 9.43 16.17 6.09
CA GLN A 15 9.83 17.38 6.82
C GLN A 15 9.06 17.55 8.14
N LEU A 16 7.76 17.24 8.13
CA LEU A 16 6.88 17.39 9.30
C LEU A 16 6.86 16.13 10.18
N GLY A 17 7.39 15.00 9.70
CA GLY A 17 7.26 13.70 10.36
C GLY A 17 5.80 13.21 10.47
N GLN A 18 4.89 13.73 9.63
CA GLN A 18 3.46 13.46 9.70
C GLN A 18 3.03 12.50 8.59
N TRP A 19 2.24 11.51 8.97
CA TRP A 19 1.76 10.46 8.07
C TRP A 19 0.24 10.35 8.14
N PRO A 20 -0.45 10.13 7.00
CA PRO A 20 -1.87 9.84 7.01
C PRO A 20 -2.19 8.64 7.90
N SER A 21 -3.21 8.76 8.74
CA SER A 21 -3.66 7.64 9.60
C SER A 21 -4.16 6.45 8.78
N SER A 22 -4.67 6.68 7.57
CA SER A 22 -5.14 5.61 6.67
C SER A 22 -4.01 4.66 6.26
N TRP A 23 -2.77 5.15 6.11
CA TRP A 23 -1.62 4.33 5.69
C TRP A 23 -1.18 3.31 6.75
N LYS A 24 -1.65 3.46 7.99
CA LYS A 24 -1.43 2.47 9.06
C LYS A 24 -2.40 1.28 8.98
N HIS A 25 -3.41 1.38 8.12
CA HIS A 25 -4.45 0.37 7.97
C HIS A 25 -4.35 -0.26 6.58
N SER A 26 -4.75 -1.53 6.49
CA SER A 26 -4.88 -2.22 5.21
C SER A 26 -6.18 -3.00 5.22
N ALA A 27 -6.81 -3.13 4.06
CA ALA A 27 -7.97 -3.99 3.91
C ALA A 27 -7.50 -5.41 3.59
N ALA A 28 -7.81 -6.35 4.49
CA ALA A 28 -7.57 -7.77 4.27
C ALA A 28 -8.62 -8.32 3.29
N CYS A 29 -8.19 -8.64 2.06
CA CYS A 29 -9.05 -9.15 1.01
C CYS A 29 -8.71 -10.62 0.71
N PRO A 30 -9.60 -11.58 1.01
CA PRO A 30 -9.38 -12.98 0.66
C PRO A 30 -9.65 -13.18 -0.84
N ILE A 31 -8.64 -13.64 -1.58
CA ILE A 31 -8.75 -14.02 -2.99
C ILE A 31 -8.88 -15.54 -3.09
N PHE A 32 -9.96 -16.02 -3.68
CA PHE A 32 -10.15 -17.44 -3.95
C PHE A 32 -9.05 -17.96 -4.88
N LYS A 33 -8.39 -19.06 -4.50
CA LYS A 33 -7.31 -19.65 -5.30
C LYS A 33 -7.80 -20.80 -6.18
N LYS A 34 -8.31 -21.88 -5.58
CA LYS A 34 -8.80 -23.11 -6.25
C LYS A 34 -9.40 -24.08 -5.22
N LYS A 35 -10.05 -25.15 -5.70
CA LYS A 35 -10.78 -26.21 -4.93
C LYS A 35 -12.14 -25.73 -4.42
N ASP A 36 -12.57 -26.18 -3.25
CA ASP A 36 -13.87 -25.86 -2.68
C ASP A 36 -13.88 -24.42 -2.13
N PRO A 37 -14.74 -23.52 -2.66
CA PRO A 37 -14.91 -22.17 -2.13
C PRO A 37 -15.51 -22.13 -0.71
N ALA A 38 -16.09 -23.22 -0.21
CA ALA A 38 -16.59 -23.28 1.16
C ALA A 38 -15.46 -23.40 2.22
N GLU A 39 -14.27 -23.87 1.83
CA GLU A 39 -13.16 -24.03 2.76
C GLU A 39 -12.26 -22.76 2.76
N TYR A 40 -12.11 -22.14 3.93
CA TYR A 40 -11.29 -20.92 4.08
C TYR A 40 -9.82 -21.10 3.67
N ILE A 41 -9.28 -22.32 3.79
CA ILE A 41 -7.89 -22.64 3.43
C ILE A 41 -7.61 -22.50 1.92
N ASN A 42 -8.67 -22.48 1.11
CA ASN A 42 -8.59 -22.35 -0.35
C ASN A 42 -8.52 -20.88 -0.81
N TYR A 43 -8.46 -19.93 0.12
CA TYR A 43 -8.27 -18.51 -0.13
C TYR A 43 -6.84 -18.08 0.21
N ARG A 44 -6.34 -17.09 -0.53
CA ARG A 44 -5.13 -16.34 -0.20
C ARG A 44 -5.53 -14.97 0.31
N LEU A 45 -5.16 -14.65 1.54
CA LEU A 45 -5.33 -13.31 2.06
C LEU A 45 -4.30 -12.38 1.39
N ILE A 46 -4.78 -11.27 0.85
CA ILE A 46 -3.93 -10.16 0.41
C ILE A 46 -4.28 -8.90 1.21
N SER A 47 -3.28 -8.06 1.45
CA SER A 47 -3.47 -6.75 2.06
C SER A 47 -3.55 -5.69 0.96
N LEU A 48 -4.67 -4.99 0.88
CA LEU A 48 -4.82 -3.81 0.04
C LEU A 48 -4.39 -2.58 0.85
N ILE A 49 -3.45 -1.82 0.29
CA ILE A 49 -2.93 -0.59 0.89
C ILE A 49 -3.20 0.62 -0.02
N ASP A 50 -3.14 1.82 0.54
CA ASP A 50 -3.33 3.06 -0.20
C ASP A 50 -2.30 3.21 -1.33
N VAL A 51 -2.76 3.57 -2.53
CA VAL A 51 -1.91 3.72 -3.72
C VAL A 51 -0.74 4.70 -3.49
N PRO A 52 -0.95 5.90 -2.90
CA PRO A 52 0.15 6.79 -2.56
C PRO A 52 1.18 6.16 -1.59
N SER A 53 0.72 5.37 -0.62
CA SER A 53 1.61 4.64 0.30
C SER A 53 2.51 3.67 -0.45
N LYS A 54 1.93 2.87 -1.35
CA LYS A 54 2.71 1.89 -2.13
C LYS A 54 3.68 2.57 -3.09
N MET A 55 3.28 3.68 -3.69
CA MET A 55 4.14 4.45 -4.58
C MET A 55 5.37 4.99 -3.83
N LEU A 56 5.20 5.54 -2.63
CA LEU A 56 6.32 6.03 -1.85
C LEU A 56 7.31 4.90 -1.49
N GLU A 57 6.81 3.76 -0.99
CA GLU A 57 7.64 2.60 -0.70
C GLU A 57 8.46 2.15 -1.91
N THR A 58 7.83 2.15 -3.09
CA THR A 58 8.50 1.77 -4.35
C THR A 58 9.61 2.76 -4.71
N GLN A 59 9.40 4.07 -4.56
CA GLN A 59 10.45 5.07 -4.82
C GLN A 59 11.62 4.92 -3.84
N ILE A 60 11.33 4.76 -2.54
CA ILE A 60 12.37 4.55 -1.53
C ILE A 60 13.17 3.27 -1.81
N ALA A 61 12.51 2.18 -2.19
CA ALA A 61 13.18 0.94 -2.55
C ALA A 61 14.11 1.14 -3.76
N LEU A 62 13.65 1.86 -4.80
CA LEU A 62 14.46 2.19 -5.97
C LEU A 62 15.67 3.06 -5.61
N ASP A 63 15.52 4.02 -4.72
CA ASP A 63 16.61 4.92 -4.30
C ASP A 63 17.67 4.21 -3.43
N MET A 64 17.31 3.09 -2.79
CA MET A 64 18.21 2.29 -1.94
C MET A 64 18.91 1.13 -2.68
N THR A 65 18.60 0.89 -3.95
CA THR A 65 19.19 -0.19 -4.75
C THR A 65 20.13 0.37 -5.80
#